data_AF-A0A9P5WV23-F1
#
_entry.id   AF-A0A9P5WV23-F1
#
_cell.length_a   1.000
_cell.length_b   1.000
_cell.length_c   1.000
_cell.angle_alpha   90.00
_cell.angle_beta   90.00
_cell.angle_gamma   90.00
#
_symmetry.space_group_name_H-M   'P 1'
#
loop_
_entity.id
_entity.type
_entity.pdbx_description
1 polymer ?
#
loop_
_entity_poly.entity_id
_entity_poly.type
_entity_poly.pdbx_seq_one_letter_code
_entity_poly.pdbx_strand_id
1 'polypeptide(L)'
;MTSHHLNQPIPQKSTINGHLTSVINGGMPENYVRSFSGASTPVSSSSPGPVSAEVYFASHVAPKSLPDNAEKIRSFVDRHMHEGRRVVLVTSGGTTVPLETQTVRFIDNFSAGTRGATSAEYFLEEGYAVIFMHRQFSLQPYSRHYSHSRNCFLEFMEADGDGIHVMPAYVEKMRAILGKYRETQKAGTLLTLDFVTVNDYLFLLREAARIISKMDVHAMYYLAAAVSDFFIPADRMSEHKIQSGDGQLSLTMEQVPKILKPLVNDWTPKAFIISFKLETDEALLPMKSLQALKRYGHQIVIGNILTTRKRVVKLITHDEESEIRLTQEEDEVQHIEIESRIVPELIRRHAEWIEACGTRGDGDPVVGVRMKEIIEGTVEGTDVKFEVNKWSSGKNQCCCWKRWCSACGTIDTGIAVGWAEGKR
;
A
#
# COMPACT_ATOMS: atom_id res chain seq x y z
N MET A 1 3.10 -6.53 -60.31
CA MET A 1 2.67 -5.27 -59.66
C MET A 1 3.71 -4.94 -58.59
N THR A 2 4.33 -3.78 -58.74
CA THR A 2 5.57 -3.31 -58.13
C THR A 2 5.43 -2.96 -56.65
N SER A 3 6.34 -3.49 -55.81
CA SER A 3 6.51 -3.14 -54.40
C SER A 3 7.51 -2.00 -54.24
N HIS A 4 7.06 -0.84 -53.74
CA HIS A 4 7.93 0.28 -53.38
C HIS A 4 8.51 0.07 -51.98
N HIS A 5 9.84 -0.12 -51.91
CA HIS A 5 10.63 0.07 -50.70
C HIS A 5 10.95 1.56 -50.53
N LEU A 6 10.50 2.17 -49.43
CA LEU A 6 10.93 3.50 -48.98
C LEU A 6 12.00 3.34 -47.89
N ASN A 7 13.26 3.55 -48.28
CA ASN A 7 14.38 3.78 -47.37
C ASN A 7 14.31 5.23 -46.85
N GLN A 8 14.31 5.44 -45.53
CA GLN A 8 14.57 6.76 -44.93
C GLN A 8 15.99 6.81 -44.34
N PRO A 9 16.73 7.95 -44.47
CA PRO A 9 18.12 8.04 -44.07
C PRO A 9 18.32 8.47 -42.59
N ILE A 10 19.42 7.97 -42.03
CA ILE A 10 19.95 8.24 -40.68
C ILE A 10 20.61 9.64 -40.65
N PRO A 11 20.38 10.51 -39.64
CA PRO A 11 21.05 11.80 -39.55
C PRO A 11 22.50 11.67 -39.03
N GLN A 12 23.44 12.25 -39.78
CA GLN A 12 24.86 12.40 -39.40
C GLN A 12 25.08 13.53 -38.37
N LYS A 13 26.01 13.29 -37.44
CA LYS A 13 26.53 14.27 -36.47
C LYS A 13 27.39 15.32 -37.18
N SER A 14 27.09 16.60 -36.97
CA SER A 14 27.94 17.72 -37.40
C SER A 14 28.95 18.07 -36.31
N THR A 15 30.23 17.87 -36.64
CA THR A 15 31.41 18.35 -35.89
C THR A 15 31.69 19.80 -36.28
N ILE A 16 31.88 20.70 -35.32
CA ILE A 16 32.55 21.99 -35.55
C ILE A 16 33.66 22.13 -34.50
N ASN A 17 34.90 22.15 -35.00
CA ASN A 17 36.11 22.49 -34.27
C ASN A 17 36.23 24.02 -34.14
N GLY A 18 36.62 24.49 -32.96
CA GLY A 18 37.07 25.85 -32.71
C GLY A 18 38.06 25.86 -31.56
N HIS A 19 39.35 25.78 -31.90
CA HIS A 19 40.49 25.98 -31.01
C HIS A 19 40.70 27.48 -30.79
N LEU A 20 41.00 27.94 -29.57
CA LEU A 20 42.22 28.71 -29.26
C LEU A 20 42.28 29.17 -27.78
N THR A 21 43.36 28.70 -27.13
CA THR A 21 44.28 29.40 -26.21
C THR A 21 43.83 29.99 -24.87
N SER A 22 44.44 29.42 -23.83
CA SER A 22 44.77 29.98 -22.52
C SER A 22 45.65 31.23 -22.60
N VAL A 23 45.32 32.26 -21.81
CA VAL A 23 46.27 33.29 -21.37
C VAL A 23 46.02 33.59 -19.89
N ILE A 24 47.08 33.42 -19.11
CA ILE A 24 47.24 33.88 -17.74
C ILE A 24 47.68 35.35 -17.81
N ASN A 25 47.01 36.26 -17.10
CA ASN A 25 47.66 37.39 -16.38
C ASN A 25 46.67 38.27 -15.58
N GLY A 26 46.99 38.40 -14.29
CA GLY A 26 47.00 39.60 -13.43
C GLY A 26 45.98 40.73 -13.59
N GLY A 27 45.40 41.13 -12.45
CA GLY A 27 44.92 42.51 -12.23
C GLY A 27 43.79 42.62 -11.21
N MET A 28 44.14 42.93 -9.95
CA MET A 28 43.20 43.58 -9.01
C MET A 28 42.84 44.98 -9.53
N PRO A 29 41.64 45.47 -9.22
CA PRO A 29 41.61 46.64 -8.34
C PRO A 29 40.54 46.61 -7.26
N GLU A 30 40.86 47.37 -6.23
CA GLU A 30 40.12 47.65 -4.99
C GLU A 30 38.78 48.38 -5.21
N ASN A 31 38.01 48.39 -4.11
CA ASN A 31 36.96 49.34 -3.74
C ASN A 31 35.55 49.10 -4.25
N TYR A 32 34.77 48.34 -3.46
CA TYR A 32 33.43 48.80 -3.09
C TYR A 32 33.02 48.24 -1.71
N VAL A 33 33.31 49.02 -0.66
CA VAL A 33 32.68 48.84 0.65
C VAL A 33 31.26 49.41 0.55
N ARG A 34 30.24 48.54 0.59
CA ARG A 34 28.88 48.93 0.98
C ARG A 34 28.49 48.20 2.25
N SER A 35 28.40 48.97 3.33
CA SER A 35 27.67 48.67 4.54
C SER A 35 26.20 48.41 4.20
N PHE A 36 25.69 47.23 4.58
CA PHE A 36 24.26 47.00 4.72
C PHE A 36 23.97 46.63 6.17
N SER A 37 23.40 47.61 6.86
CA SER A 37 22.73 47.49 8.14
C SER A 37 21.38 46.79 7.95
N GLY A 38 21.08 45.86 8.85
CA GLY A 38 19.73 45.54 9.33
C GLY A 38 18.70 45.06 8.30
N ALA A 39 18.74 43.77 7.95
CA ALA A 39 17.57 43.08 7.45
C ALA A 39 17.16 42.01 8.47
N SER A 40 16.04 42.27 9.15
CA SER A 40 15.33 41.36 10.03
C SER A 40 15.11 40.03 9.31
N THR A 41 15.61 38.94 9.90
CA THR A 41 15.30 37.58 9.48
C THR A 41 13.78 37.39 9.44
N PRO A 42 13.20 36.97 8.30
CA PRO A 42 11.81 36.54 8.30
C PRO A 42 11.73 35.33 9.22
N VAL A 43 10.80 35.38 10.17
CA VAL A 43 10.39 34.26 11.01
C VAL A 43 10.18 33.07 10.10
N SER A 44 10.97 32.01 10.32
CA SER A 44 10.83 30.75 9.62
C SER A 44 9.37 30.30 9.73
N SER A 45 8.64 30.34 8.62
CA SER A 45 7.38 29.65 8.51
C SER A 45 7.67 28.17 8.77
N SER A 46 7.21 27.70 9.93
CA SER A 46 7.20 26.28 10.24
C SER A 46 6.50 25.56 9.09
N SER A 47 7.25 24.79 8.30
CA SER A 47 6.66 23.87 7.33
C SER A 47 5.57 23.07 8.08
N PRO A 48 4.32 23.04 7.60
CA PRO A 48 3.29 22.24 8.23
C PRO A 48 3.83 20.81 8.34
N GLY A 49 3.81 20.24 9.54
CA GLY A 49 4.15 18.84 9.73
C GLY A 49 3.27 17.94 8.86
N PRO A 50 3.61 16.64 8.71
CA PRO A 50 2.83 15.73 7.89
C PRO A 50 1.35 15.75 8.30
N VAL A 51 0.47 15.95 7.31
CA VAL A 51 -0.98 15.99 7.48
C VAL A 51 -1.45 14.69 8.13
N SER A 52 -2.26 14.79 9.20
CA SER A 52 -2.82 13.60 9.84
C SER A 52 -3.87 12.94 8.93
N ALA A 53 -4.11 11.64 9.15
CA ALA A 53 -5.11 10.92 8.38
C ALA A 53 -6.51 11.54 8.55
N GLU A 54 -6.88 11.94 9.77
CA GLU A 54 -8.16 12.57 10.07
C GLU A 54 -8.36 13.88 9.30
N VAL A 55 -7.33 14.74 9.27
CA VAL A 55 -7.38 16.00 8.53
C VAL A 55 -7.51 15.73 7.03
N TYR A 56 -6.77 14.75 6.50
CA TYR A 56 -6.87 14.38 5.09
C TYR A 56 -8.30 13.96 4.70
N PHE A 57 -8.92 13.05 5.47
CA PHE A 57 -10.28 12.59 5.16
C PHE A 57 -11.36 13.65 5.41
N ALA A 58 -11.09 14.65 6.26
CA ALA A 58 -12.01 15.76 6.48
C ALA A 58 -11.90 16.84 5.38
N SER A 59 -10.72 17.00 4.76
CA SER A 59 -10.47 17.99 3.71
C SER A 59 -10.66 17.47 2.29
N HIS A 60 -10.77 16.16 2.09
CA HIS A 60 -10.94 15.54 0.78
C HIS A 60 -12.32 14.94 0.59
N VAL A 61 -12.80 14.96 -0.65
CA VAL A 61 -14.11 14.41 -1.00
C VAL A 61 -14.00 12.90 -1.19
N ALA A 62 -14.89 12.15 -0.55
CA ALA A 62 -14.99 10.71 -0.72
C ALA A 62 -15.43 10.34 -2.15
N PRO A 63 -14.95 9.23 -2.73
CA PRO A 63 -15.41 8.75 -4.04
C PRO A 63 -16.91 8.46 -4.02
N LYS A 64 -17.60 8.78 -5.13
CA LYS A 64 -19.05 8.54 -5.27
C LYS A 64 -19.44 7.06 -5.13
N SER A 65 -18.54 6.16 -5.49
CA SER A 65 -18.74 4.71 -5.39
C SER A 65 -18.54 4.14 -3.98
N LEU A 66 -18.08 4.96 -3.01
CA LEU A 66 -17.74 4.48 -1.68
C LEU A 66 -18.94 3.86 -0.92
N PRO A 67 -20.15 4.44 -0.91
CA PRO A 67 -21.29 3.84 -0.22
C PRO A 67 -21.69 2.47 -0.79
N ASP A 68 -21.72 2.33 -2.12
CA ASP A 68 -22.05 1.07 -2.79
C ASP A 68 -20.97 0.00 -2.53
N ASN A 69 -19.70 0.40 -2.56
CA ASN A 69 -18.59 -0.48 -2.24
C ASN A 69 -18.64 -0.92 -0.77
N ALA A 70 -18.98 -0.01 0.15
CA ALA A 70 -19.14 -0.32 1.56
C ALA A 70 -20.23 -1.39 1.77
N GLU A 71 -21.36 -1.29 1.07
CA GLU A 71 -22.42 -2.29 1.17
C GLU A 71 -22.01 -3.67 0.63
N LYS A 72 -21.30 -3.70 -0.52
CA LYS A 72 -20.71 -4.93 -1.06
C LYS A 72 -19.75 -5.59 -0.07
N ILE A 73 -18.89 -4.78 0.57
CA ILE A 73 -17.94 -5.27 1.57
C ILE A 73 -18.70 -5.82 2.79
N ARG A 74 -19.70 -5.10 3.33
CA ARG A 74 -20.50 -5.57 4.46
C ARG A 74 -21.13 -6.92 4.18
N SER A 75 -21.88 -7.03 3.08
CA SER A 75 -22.55 -8.25 2.66
C SER A 75 -21.57 -9.41 2.48
N PHE A 76 -20.40 -9.16 1.88
CA PHE A 76 -19.36 -10.18 1.69
C PHE A 76 -18.75 -10.64 3.01
N VAL A 77 -18.40 -9.70 3.90
CA VAL A 77 -17.79 -9.99 5.20
C VAL A 77 -18.79 -10.70 6.12
N ASP A 78 -20.05 -10.26 6.18
CA ASP A 78 -21.09 -10.88 7.01
C ASP A 78 -21.31 -12.34 6.63
N ARG A 79 -21.40 -12.63 5.32
CA ARG A 79 -21.57 -14.00 4.85
C ARG A 79 -20.38 -14.88 5.22
N HIS A 80 -19.15 -14.45 4.95
CA HIS A 80 -17.96 -15.26 5.24
C HIS A 80 -17.68 -15.41 6.74
N MET A 81 -18.06 -14.42 7.54
CA MET A 81 -18.06 -14.53 8.99
C MET A 81 -19.04 -15.61 9.46
N HIS A 82 -20.25 -15.68 8.89
CA HIS A 82 -21.22 -16.73 9.18
C HIS A 82 -20.75 -18.13 8.73
N GLU A 83 -20.04 -18.21 7.60
CA GLU A 83 -19.44 -19.45 7.09
C GLU A 83 -18.15 -19.87 7.84
N GLY A 84 -17.65 -19.05 8.78
CA GLY A 84 -16.40 -19.32 9.50
C GLY A 84 -15.15 -19.25 8.62
N ARG A 85 -15.22 -18.55 7.48
CA ARG A 85 -14.13 -18.44 6.50
C ARG A 85 -13.27 -17.22 6.79
N ARG A 86 -11.94 -17.38 6.72
CA ARG A 86 -10.98 -16.27 6.83
C ARG A 86 -11.08 -15.35 5.60
N VAL A 87 -10.93 -14.04 5.81
CA VAL A 87 -10.95 -13.04 4.73
C VAL A 87 -9.60 -12.37 4.61
N VAL A 88 -9.14 -12.17 3.38
CA VAL A 88 -7.96 -11.35 3.06
C VAL A 88 -8.34 -10.17 2.18
N LEU A 89 -7.94 -8.96 2.57
CA LEU A 89 -7.94 -7.79 1.70
C LEU A 89 -6.61 -7.71 0.96
N VAL A 90 -6.64 -7.98 -0.34
CA VAL A 90 -5.49 -7.84 -1.24
C VAL A 90 -5.59 -6.50 -1.94
N THR A 91 -4.58 -5.63 -1.77
CA THR A 91 -4.47 -4.41 -2.57
C THR A 91 -3.49 -4.60 -3.72
N SER A 92 -3.85 -4.20 -4.95
CA SER A 92 -3.02 -4.44 -6.14
C SER A 92 -3.00 -3.26 -7.12
N GLY A 93 -1.92 -3.12 -7.89
CA GLY A 93 -1.76 -2.06 -8.89
C GLY A 93 -1.27 -0.74 -8.30
N GLY A 94 -1.13 0.27 -9.16
CA GLY A 94 -0.62 1.60 -8.82
C GLY A 94 -1.71 2.64 -8.64
N THR A 95 -1.51 3.60 -7.72
CA THR A 95 -2.38 4.77 -7.60
C THR A 95 -1.91 5.92 -8.49
N THR A 96 -2.85 6.71 -9.00
CA THR A 96 -2.54 7.97 -9.68
C THR A 96 -2.71 9.19 -8.79
N VAL A 97 -2.02 10.26 -9.15
CA VAL A 97 -2.20 11.60 -8.59
C VAL A 97 -2.56 12.54 -9.75
N PRO A 98 -3.83 12.95 -9.87
CA PRO A 98 -4.24 13.97 -10.82
C PRO A 98 -3.46 15.28 -10.64
N LEU A 99 -3.08 15.90 -11.75
CA LEU A 99 -2.48 17.24 -11.72
C LEU A 99 -3.53 18.36 -11.83
N GLU A 100 -4.70 18.01 -12.38
CA GLU A 100 -5.82 18.92 -12.63
C GLU A 100 -7.15 18.28 -12.20
N THR A 101 -8.12 19.10 -11.78
CA THR A 101 -9.46 18.64 -11.39
C THR A 101 -10.18 18.01 -12.57
N GLN A 102 -10.14 18.66 -13.73
CA GLN A 102 -10.49 18.06 -15.01
C GLN A 102 -9.25 17.36 -15.57
N THR A 103 -9.00 16.16 -15.04
CA THR A 103 -7.74 15.45 -15.21
C THR A 103 -7.42 15.16 -16.67
N VAL A 104 -6.31 15.74 -17.14
CA VAL A 104 -5.68 15.38 -18.43
C VAL A 104 -4.35 14.68 -18.18
N ARG A 105 -3.65 15.06 -17.11
CA ARG A 105 -2.35 14.51 -16.73
C ARG A 105 -2.40 14.01 -15.29
N PHE A 106 -1.60 12.99 -15.02
CA PHE A 106 -1.43 12.43 -13.68
C PHE A 106 -0.02 11.86 -13.51
N ILE A 107 0.41 11.77 -12.25
CA ILE A 107 1.58 10.97 -11.85
C ILE A 107 1.08 9.56 -11.54
N ASP A 108 1.77 8.53 -12.00
CA ASP A 108 1.41 7.13 -11.75
C ASP A 108 2.56 6.39 -11.06
N ASN A 109 2.21 5.54 -10.10
CA ASN A 109 3.14 4.63 -9.45
C ASN A 109 3.15 3.29 -10.21
N PHE A 110 4.30 2.92 -10.77
CA PHE A 110 4.39 1.72 -11.61
C PHE A 110 4.04 0.43 -10.85
N SER A 111 2.93 -0.21 -11.22
CA SER A 111 2.59 -1.57 -10.82
C SER A 111 1.53 -2.16 -11.75
N ALA A 112 1.89 -3.20 -12.50
CA ALA A 112 0.95 -3.93 -13.35
C ALA A 112 -0.09 -4.74 -12.56
N GLY A 113 0.14 -4.96 -11.26
CA GLY A 113 -0.75 -5.74 -10.40
C GLY A 113 -0.49 -7.25 -10.39
N THR A 114 0.61 -7.74 -11.01
CA THR A 114 0.92 -9.17 -11.10
C THR A 114 0.92 -9.85 -9.73
N ARG A 115 1.71 -9.35 -8.78
CA ARG A 115 1.83 -9.97 -7.45
C ARG A 115 0.50 -10.04 -6.71
N GLY A 116 -0.29 -8.97 -6.72
CA GLY A 116 -1.58 -8.97 -6.06
C GLY A 116 -2.55 -9.96 -6.72
N ALA A 117 -2.65 -9.94 -8.06
CA ALA A 117 -3.53 -10.82 -8.80
C ALA A 117 -3.16 -12.30 -8.63
N THR A 118 -1.86 -12.61 -8.72
CA THR A 118 -1.32 -13.95 -8.50
C THR A 118 -1.56 -14.41 -7.06
N SER A 119 -1.26 -13.58 -6.06
CA SER A 119 -1.45 -13.94 -4.64
C SER A 119 -2.92 -14.21 -4.32
N ALA A 120 -3.83 -13.44 -4.91
CA ALA A 120 -5.27 -13.65 -4.75
C ALA A 120 -5.72 -15.03 -5.27
N GLU A 121 -5.16 -15.52 -6.39
CA GLU A 121 -5.44 -16.89 -6.87
C GLU A 121 -5.01 -17.93 -5.83
N TYR A 122 -3.78 -17.84 -5.32
CA TYR A 122 -3.30 -18.78 -4.30
C TYR A 122 -4.08 -18.67 -2.97
N PHE A 123 -4.50 -17.48 -2.55
CA PHE A 123 -5.35 -17.34 -1.36
C PHE A 123 -6.72 -18.02 -1.55
N LEU A 124 -7.33 -17.90 -2.74
CA LEU A 124 -8.60 -18.56 -3.06
C LEU A 124 -8.44 -20.09 -3.05
N GLU A 125 -7.33 -20.60 -3.59
CA GLU A 125 -7.00 -22.03 -3.60
C GLU A 125 -6.81 -22.60 -2.19
N GLU A 126 -6.29 -21.79 -1.27
CA GLU A 126 -6.11 -22.13 0.14
C GLU A 126 -7.35 -21.82 1.01
N GLY A 127 -8.50 -21.57 0.37
CA GLY A 127 -9.81 -21.47 1.03
C GLY A 127 -10.16 -20.10 1.61
N TYR A 128 -9.32 -19.07 1.46
CA TYR A 128 -9.66 -17.72 1.87
C TYR A 128 -10.77 -17.13 1.00
N ALA A 129 -11.54 -16.24 1.60
CA ALA A 129 -12.31 -15.25 0.85
C ALA A 129 -11.44 -14.02 0.58
N VAL A 130 -11.40 -13.57 -0.67
CA VAL A 130 -10.55 -12.48 -1.13
C VAL A 130 -11.38 -11.26 -1.47
N ILE A 131 -11.09 -10.14 -0.81
CA ILE A 131 -11.47 -8.82 -1.28
C ILE A 131 -10.29 -8.27 -2.08
N PHE A 132 -10.45 -8.16 -3.39
CA PHE A 132 -9.42 -7.72 -4.32
C PHE A 132 -9.63 -6.26 -4.69
N MET A 133 -8.98 -5.37 -3.94
CA MET A 133 -9.00 -3.93 -4.18
C MET A 133 -7.86 -3.57 -5.15
N HIS A 134 -8.18 -3.17 -6.37
CA HIS A 134 -7.17 -3.03 -7.42
C HIS A 134 -7.31 -1.78 -8.28
N ARG A 135 -6.22 -1.38 -8.91
CA ARG A 135 -6.24 -0.31 -9.92
C ARG A 135 -7.11 -0.75 -11.09
N GLN A 136 -8.08 0.08 -11.47
CA GLN A 136 -8.91 -0.16 -12.66
C GLN A 136 -8.03 -0.48 -13.88
N PHE A 137 -8.39 -1.53 -14.61
CA PHE A 137 -7.67 -2.06 -15.77
C PHE A 137 -6.27 -2.67 -15.49
N SER A 138 -5.84 -2.78 -14.23
CA SER A 138 -4.67 -3.60 -13.88
C SER A 138 -5.00 -5.10 -13.89
N LEU A 139 -3.98 -5.93 -13.72
CA LEU A 139 -4.14 -7.38 -13.68
C LEU A 139 -5.10 -7.82 -12.57
N GLN A 140 -6.01 -8.73 -12.91
CA GLN A 140 -6.97 -9.33 -12.00
C GLN A 140 -6.77 -10.85 -11.92
N PRO A 141 -7.19 -11.50 -10.82
CA PRO A 141 -7.15 -12.96 -10.70
C PRO A 141 -7.83 -13.64 -11.89
N TYR A 142 -7.22 -14.70 -12.38
CA TYR A 142 -7.62 -15.51 -13.54
C TYR A 142 -7.49 -14.79 -14.89
N SER A 143 -7.95 -13.55 -15.04
CA SER A 143 -7.84 -12.83 -16.31
C SER A 143 -6.40 -12.41 -16.64
N ARG A 144 -5.53 -12.31 -15.64
CA ARG A 144 -4.10 -11.99 -15.81
C ARG A 144 -3.34 -12.92 -16.74
N HIS A 145 -3.82 -14.14 -16.90
CA HIS A 145 -3.23 -15.15 -17.78
C HIS A 145 -3.38 -14.81 -19.27
N TYR A 146 -4.24 -13.84 -19.61
CA TYR A 146 -4.58 -13.44 -20.99
C TYR A 146 -4.43 -11.94 -21.28
N SER A 147 -4.45 -11.09 -20.25
CA SER A 147 -4.68 -9.64 -20.43
C SER A 147 -3.41 -8.79 -20.57
N HIS A 148 -2.23 -9.33 -20.25
CA HIS A 148 -0.93 -8.63 -20.45
C HIS A 148 0.11 -9.52 -21.16
N SER A 149 -0.32 -10.64 -21.75
CA SER A 149 0.46 -11.26 -22.81
C SER A 149 0.61 -10.24 -23.95
N ARG A 150 1.74 -10.24 -24.66
CA ARG A 150 1.85 -9.51 -25.94
C ARG A 150 0.76 -9.90 -26.94
N ASN A 151 0.11 -11.02 -26.67
CA ASN A 151 -0.91 -11.63 -27.49
C ASN A 151 -2.27 -10.98 -27.23
N CYS A 152 -2.93 -10.59 -28.31
CA CYS A 152 -4.34 -10.17 -28.28
C CYS A 152 -5.23 -11.34 -27.84
N PHE A 153 -6.37 -11.07 -27.19
CA PHE A 153 -7.34 -12.12 -26.83
C PHE A 153 -7.75 -13.01 -28.02
N LEU A 154 -7.84 -12.42 -29.21
CA LEU A 154 -8.18 -13.14 -30.45
C LEU A 154 -7.10 -14.14 -30.89
N GLU A 155 -5.86 -14.04 -30.40
CA GLU A 155 -4.79 -15.00 -30.71
C GLU A 155 -4.96 -16.34 -29.99
N PHE A 156 -5.86 -16.43 -29.01
CA PHE A 156 -6.22 -17.70 -28.38
C PHE A 156 -7.32 -18.43 -29.15
N MET A 157 -7.88 -17.82 -30.19
CA MET A 157 -9.06 -18.30 -30.91
C MET A 157 -8.73 -18.64 -32.35
N GLU A 158 -9.39 -19.67 -32.88
CA GLU A 158 -9.41 -20.02 -34.29
C GLU A 158 -10.85 -20.13 -34.76
N ALA A 159 -11.06 -19.98 -36.07
CA ALA A 159 -12.37 -20.13 -36.70
C ALA A 159 -12.29 -21.13 -37.83
N ASP A 160 -13.28 -22.01 -37.90
CA ASP A 160 -13.43 -23.02 -38.95
C ASP A 160 -14.88 -23.05 -39.48
N GLY A 161 -15.26 -24.12 -40.17
CA GLY A 161 -16.62 -24.30 -40.71
C GLY A 161 -17.70 -24.51 -39.65
N ASP A 162 -17.32 -24.86 -38.41
CA ASP A 162 -18.24 -25.21 -37.31
C ASP A 162 -18.39 -24.07 -36.30
N GLY A 163 -17.44 -23.13 -36.24
CA GLY A 163 -17.58 -21.91 -35.43
C GLY A 163 -16.25 -21.29 -35.01
N ILE A 164 -16.28 -20.62 -33.84
CA ILE A 164 -15.10 -20.05 -33.20
C ILE A 164 -14.74 -20.92 -32.00
N HIS A 165 -13.48 -21.37 -31.96
CA HIS A 165 -12.97 -22.30 -30.96
C HIS A 165 -11.67 -21.76 -30.34
N VAL A 166 -11.31 -22.26 -29.15
CA VAL A 166 -9.99 -21.99 -28.56
C VAL A 166 -8.98 -22.91 -29.23
N MET A 167 -7.83 -22.37 -29.65
CA MET A 167 -6.80 -23.17 -30.31
C MET A 167 -6.35 -24.33 -29.40
N PRO A 168 -6.15 -25.56 -29.92
CA PRO A 168 -5.82 -26.75 -29.13
C PRO A 168 -4.65 -26.58 -28.15
N ALA A 169 -3.63 -25.80 -28.54
CA ALA A 169 -2.47 -25.50 -27.71
C ALA A 169 -2.79 -24.77 -26.40
N TYR A 170 -3.91 -24.04 -26.34
CA TYR A 170 -4.32 -23.28 -25.16
C TYR A 170 -5.48 -23.92 -24.39
N VAL A 171 -6.17 -24.92 -24.96
CA VAL A 171 -7.38 -25.52 -24.39
C VAL A 171 -7.16 -26.01 -22.96
N GLU A 172 -6.12 -26.78 -22.69
CA GLU A 172 -5.89 -27.36 -21.35
C GLU A 172 -5.62 -26.28 -20.30
N LYS A 173 -4.75 -25.31 -20.60
CA LYS A 173 -4.47 -24.19 -19.70
C LYS A 173 -5.72 -23.32 -19.46
N MET A 174 -6.46 -23.00 -20.52
CA MET A 174 -7.68 -22.20 -20.42
C MET A 174 -8.79 -22.93 -19.66
N ARG A 175 -8.94 -24.24 -19.88
CA ARG A 175 -9.89 -25.08 -19.15
C ARG A 175 -9.58 -25.09 -17.65
N ALA A 176 -8.32 -25.26 -17.26
CA ALA A 176 -7.92 -25.26 -15.86
C ALA A 176 -8.23 -23.91 -15.18
N ILE A 177 -7.87 -22.79 -15.80
CA ILE A 177 -8.13 -21.44 -15.28
C ILE A 177 -9.64 -21.15 -15.22
N LEU A 178 -10.38 -21.51 -16.27
CA LEU A 178 -11.83 -21.34 -16.31
C LEU A 178 -12.53 -22.14 -15.21
N GLY A 179 -12.06 -23.37 -14.94
CA GLY A 179 -12.54 -24.19 -13.83
C GLY A 179 -12.41 -23.46 -12.49
N LYS A 180 -11.18 -23.03 -12.14
CA LYS A 180 -10.90 -22.28 -10.91
C LYS A 180 -11.73 -20.99 -10.80
N TYR A 181 -11.88 -20.26 -11.91
CA TYR A 181 -12.72 -19.06 -11.96
C TYR A 181 -14.19 -19.37 -11.67
N ARG A 182 -14.75 -20.42 -12.30
CA ARG A 182 -16.15 -20.82 -12.11
C ARG A 182 -16.42 -21.32 -10.70
N GLU A 183 -15.49 -22.06 -10.11
CA GLU A 183 -15.57 -22.50 -8.70
C GLU A 183 -15.57 -21.31 -7.74
N THR A 184 -14.68 -20.34 -7.96
CA THR A 184 -14.63 -19.10 -7.19
C THR A 184 -15.93 -18.29 -7.28
N GLN A 185 -16.49 -18.16 -8.49
CA GLN A 185 -17.77 -17.49 -8.70
C GLN A 185 -18.91 -18.21 -7.98
N LYS A 186 -18.96 -19.55 -8.10
CA LYS A 186 -19.98 -20.38 -7.44
C LYS A 186 -19.90 -20.29 -5.91
N ALA A 187 -18.69 -20.28 -5.36
CA ALA A 187 -18.45 -20.14 -3.92
C ALA A 187 -18.61 -18.69 -3.42
N GLY A 188 -18.70 -17.71 -4.32
CA GLY A 188 -18.72 -16.29 -3.98
C GLY A 188 -17.48 -15.84 -3.21
N THR A 189 -16.32 -16.46 -3.41
CA THR A 189 -15.13 -16.21 -2.57
C THR A 189 -14.28 -15.03 -3.02
N LEU A 190 -14.63 -14.37 -4.13
CA LEU A 190 -13.91 -13.21 -4.65
C LEU A 190 -14.84 -11.99 -4.78
N LEU A 191 -14.48 -10.88 -4.12
CA LEU A 191 -15.08 -9.57 -4.30
C LEU A 191 -14.06 -8.63 -4.93
N THR A 192 -14.33 -8.08 -6.10
CA THR A 192 -13.46 -7.09 -6.76
C THR A 192 -13.95 -5.66 -6.49
N LEU A 193 -13.00 -4.77 -6.17
CA LEU A 193 -13.24 -3.34 -5.96
C LEU A 193 -12.16 -2.54 -6.70
N ASP A 194 -12.57 -1.45 -7.33
CA ASP A 194 -11.67 -0.68 -8.19
C ASP A 194 -11.32 0.67 -7.55
N PHE A 195 -10.07 1.10 -7.74
CA PHE A 195 -9.61 2.46 -7.50
C PHE A 195 -8.80 2.98 -8.69
N VAL A 196 -8.63 4.29 -8.80
CA VAL A 196 -7.73 4.89 -9.78
C VAL A 196 -6.73 5.81 -9.08
N THR A 197 -7.24 6.76 -8.31
CA THR A 197 -6.41 7.77 -7.63
C THR A 197 -5.97 7.32 -6.24
N VAL A 198 -4.96 7.98 -5.69
CA VAL A 198 -4.57 7.80 -4.29
C VAL A 198 -5.72 8.14 -3.34
N ASN A 199 -6.56 9.13 -3.67
CA ASN A 199 -7.73 9.49 -2.87
C ASN A 199 -8.74 8.33 -2.82
N ASP A 200 -9.05 7.73 -3.98
CA ASP A 200 -9.94 6.56 -4.06
C ASP A 200 -9.43 5.43 -3.19
N TYR A 201 -8.14 5.11 -3.32
CA TYR A 201 -7.48 4.07 -2.57
C TYR A 201 -7.57 4.29 -1.04
N LEU A 202 -7.27 5.51 -0.56
CA LEU A 202 -7.25 5.81 0.87
C LEU A 202 -8.65 5.75 1.50
N PHE A 203 -9.65 6.32 0.83
CA PHE A 203 -11.04 6.27 1.31
C PHE A 203 -11.58 4.84 1.31
N LEU A 204 -11.35 4.09 0.24
CA LEU A 204 -11.82 2.72 0.11
C LEU A 204 -11.12 1.79 1.11
N LEU A 205 -9.80 1.94 1.30
CA LEU A 205 -9.05 1.14 2.28
C LEU A 205 -9.53 1.42 3.70
N ARG A 206 -9.78 2.68 4.07
CA ARG A 206 -10.28 3.04 5.41
C ARG A 206 -11.65 2.41 5.66
N GLU A 207 -12.56 2.54 4.71
CA GLU A 207 -13.91 2.01 4.85
C GLU A 207 -13.91 0.48 4.89
N ALA A 208 -13.16 -0.16 3.98
CA ALA A 208 -12.96 -1.61 4.00
C ALA A 208 -12.35 -2.07 5.33
N ALA A 209 -11.32 -1.38 5.84
CA ALA A 209 -10.68 -1.76 7.09
C ALA A 209 -11.66 -1.72 8.27
N ARG A 210 -12.49 -0.68 8.36
CA ARG A 210 -13.52 -0.55 9.40
C ARG A 210 -14.57 -1.65 9.33
N ILE A 211 -15.01 -2.01 8.12
CA ILE A 211 -16.03 -3.05 7.96
C ILE A 211 -15.45 -4.45 8.24
N ILE A 212 -14.23 -4.71 7.75
CA ILE A 212 -13.54 -6.01 7.93
C ILE A 212 -13.10 -6.20 9.39
N SER A 213 -12.92 -5.11 10.16
CA SER A 213 -12.49 -5.17 11.56
C SER A 213 -13.30 -6.13 12.44
N LYS A 214 -14.59 -6.34 12.14
CA LYS A 214 -15.44 -7.30 12.86
C LYS A 214 -14.99 -8.76 12.77
N MET A 215 -14.11 -9.09 11.83
CA MET A 215 -13.51 -10.41 11.71
C MET A 215 -12.30 -10.60 12.63
N ASP A 216 -11.86 -9.55 13.33
CA ASP A 216 -10.75 -9.57 14.27
C ASP A 216 -9.52 -10.31 13.70
N VAL A 217 -9.07 -11.36 14.38
CA VAL A 217 -7.89 -12.16 14.07
C VAL A 217 -8.06 -13.02 12.82
N HIS A 218 -9.27 -13.13 12.27
CA HIS A 218 -9.55 -13.89 11.04
C HIS A 218 -9.43 -13.05 9.77
N ALA A 219 -9.15 -11.75 9.90
CA ALA A 219 -8.85 -10.86 8.79
C ALA A 219 -7.33 -10.75 8.53
N MET A 220 -6.96 -10.85 7.25
CA MET A 220 -5.62 -10.57 6.77
C MET A 220 -5.62 -9.34 5.84
N TYR A 221 -4.58 -8.52 5.90
CA TYR A 221 -4.35 -7.42 4.94
C TYR A 221 -3.05 -7.69 4.19
N TYR A 222 -3.14 -7.88 2.88
CA TYR A 222 -2.02 -8.07 1.97
C TYR A 222 -1.85 -6.81 1.11
N LEU A 223 -1.03 -5.87 1.59
CA LEU A 223 -0.97 -4.50 1.06
C LEU A 223 0.08 -4.35 -0.05
N ALA A 224 -0.16 -4.97 -1.21
CA ALA A 224 0.77 -4.99 -2.35
C ALA A 224 0.60 -3.85 -3.38
N ALA A 225 -0.28 -2.87 -3.12
CA ALA A 225 -0.47 -1.73 -4.03
C ALA A 225 0.73 -0.76 -3.98
N ALA A 226 1.06 -0.18 -5.12
CA ALA A 226 2.07 0.88 -5.21
C ALA A 226 1.38 2.24 -4.97
N VAL A 227 1.29 2.62 -3.70
CA VAL A 227 0.64 3.86 -3.26
C VAL A 227 1.58 5.05 -3.43
N SER A 228 1.06 6.16 -3.95
CA SER A 228 1.81 7.40 -4.12
C SER A 228 2.23 7.98 -2.77
N ASP A 229 3.49 8.39 -2.64
CA ASP A 229 4.01 9.01 -1.41
C ASP A 229 3.69 10.51 -1.33
N PHE A 230 3.34 11.12 -2.46
CA PHE A 230 3.04 12.54 -2.58
C PHE A 230 1.74 12.75 -3.35
N PHE A 231 1.03 13.85 -3.07
CA PHE A 231 -0.20 14.26 -3.77
C PHE A 231 -0.29 15.78 -3.89
N ILE A 232 -1.22 16.28 -4.71
CA ILE A 232 -1.53 17.71 -4.83
C ILE A 232 -2.86 17.96 -4.09
N PRO A 233 -2.87 18.79 -3.03
CA PRO A 233 -4.11 19.17 -2.34
C PRO A 233 -5.11 19.85 -3.27
N ALA A 234 -6.40 19.58 -3.04
CA ALA A 234 -7.49 20.03 -3.91
C ALA A 234 -7.57 21.56 -4.03
N ASP A 235 -7.25 22.31 -2.97
CA ASP A 235 -7.23 23.77 -2.93
C ASP A 235 -6.10 24.40 -3.76
N ARG A 236 -5.08 23.61 -4.13
CA ARG A 236 -3.95 24.03 -4.96
C ARG A 236 -3.95 23.38 -6.35
N MET A 237 -4.97 22.60 -6.67
CA MET A 237 -5.08 21.93 -7.96
C MET A 237 -5.67 22.87 -9.02
N SER A 238 -5.07 22.90 -10.21
CA SER A 238 -5.65 23.63 -11.34
C SER A 238 -6.98 22.99 -11.75
N GLU A 239 -8.01 23.78 -12.06
CA GLU A 239 -9.26 23.23 -12.56
C GLU A 239 -9.08 22.62 -13.95
N HIS A 240 -8.39 23.34 -14.83
CA HIS A 240 -8.19 22.99 -16.24
C HIS A 240 -6.75 22.57 -16.54
N LYS A 241 -6.56 21.94 -17.70
CA LYS A 241 -5.27 21.55 -18.27
C LYS A 241 -4.22 22.65 -18.11
N ILE A 242 -3.12 22.34 -17.45
CA ILE A 242 -1.98 23.27 -17.31
C ILE A 242 -1.39 23.55 -18.71
N GLN A 243 -1.31 24.84 -19.07
CA GLN A 243 -0.82 25.32 -20.37
C GLN A 243 0.71 25.38 -20.41
N SER A 244 1.29 25.15 -21.58
CA SER A 244 2.75 25.02 -21.78
C SER A 244 3.46 26.33 -22.15
N GLY A 245 2.94 27.49 -21.73
CA GLY A 245 3.36 28.81 -22.23
C GLY A 245 4.80 29.22 -21.92
N ASP A 246 5.32 28.84 -20.74
CA ASP A 246 6.55 29.44 -20.18
C ASP A 246 7.78 28.52 -20.19
N GLY A 247 7.75 27.42 -20.95
CA GLY A 247 8.91 26.54 -21.17
C GLY A 247 9.34 25.64 -19.98
N GLN A 248 8.88 25.89 -18.76
CA GLN A 248 9.13 25.05 -17.57
C GLN A 248 7.84 24.74 -16.80
N LEU A 249 7.68 23.48 -16.33
CA LEU A 249 6.62 23.06 -15.41
C LEU A 249 7.23 22.75 -14.04
N SER A 250 6.79 23.47 -13.01
CA SER A 250 7.15 23.19 -11.61
C SER A 250 5.91 22.68 -10.86
N LEU A 251 6.03 21.52 -10.21
CA LEU A 251 4.96 20.90 -9.41
C LEU A 251 5.37 20.90 -7.94
N THR A 252 4.53 21.47 -7.09
CA THR A 252 4.68 21.38 -5.64
C THR A 252 3.68 20.38 -5.08
N MET A 253 4.17 19.39 -4.34
CA MET A 253 3.36 18.29 -3.81
C MET A 253 3.54 18.16 -2.31
N GLU A 254 2.52 17.63 -1.64
CA GLU A 254 2.55 17.30 -0.21
C GLU A 254 2.68 15.79 0.00
N GLN A 255 3.25 15.41 1.15
CA GLN A 255 3.35 14.00 1.51
C GLN A 255 1.97 13.42 1.86
N VAL A 256 1.66 12.26 1.30
CA VAL A 256 0.45 11.50 1.64
C VAL A 256 0.50 11.08 3.12
N PRO A 257 -0.62 11.22 3.87
CA PRO A 257 -0.68 10.81 5.27
C PRO A 257 -0.29 9.34 5.44
N LYS A 258 0.46 9.04 6.49
CA LYS A 258 0.93 7.68 6.76
C LYS A 258 -0.18 6.83 7.40
N ILE A 259 -1.08 6.34 6.55
CA ILE A 259 -2.29 5.59 6.92
C ILE A 259 -2.07 4.18 7.50
N LEU A 260 -0.87 3.59 7.36
CA LEU A 260 -0.59 2.29 7.98
C LEU A 260 -0.66 2.35 9.51
N LYS A 261 -0.29 3.47 10.12
CA LYS A 261 -0.36 3.61 11.58
C LYS A 261 -1.80 3.59 12.10
N PRO A 262 -2.76 4.40 11.58
CA PRO A 262 -4.15 4.30 12.00
C PRO A 262 -4.81 2.99 11.54
N LEU A 263 -4.39 2.41 10.42
CA LEU A 263 -4.86 1.06 10.02
C LEU A 263 -4.61 0.04 11.13
N VAL A 264 -3.37 -0.04 11.61
CA VAL A 264 -2.95 -0.98 12.66
C VAL A 264 -3.52 -0.62 14.03
N ASN A 265 -3.56 0.65 14.42
CA ASN A 265 -3.93 1.00 15.80
C ASN A 265 -5.43 1.24 16.00
N ASP A 266 -6.11 1.78 14.99
CA ASP A 266 -7.45 2.35 15.16
C ASP A 266 -8.51 1.63 14.32
N TRP A 267 -8.17 1.18 13.11
CA TRP A 267 -9.17 0.64 12.18
C TRP A 267 -9.33 -0.87 12.31
N THR A 268 -8.25 -1.62 12.55
CA THR A 268 -8.26 -3.09 12.57
C THR A 268 -7.16 -3.67 13.48
N PRO A 269 -7.21 -3.40 14.80
CA PRO A 269 -6.11 -3.67 15.73
C PRO A 269 -5.77 -5.14 15.96
N LYS A 270 -6.69 -6.06 15.65
CA LYS A 270 -6.49 -7.51 15.83
C LYS A 270 -6.15 -8.25 14.53
N ALA A 271 -6.22 -7.59 13.39
CA ALA A 271 -5.97 -8.25 12.11
C ALA A 271 -4.50 -8.52 11.86
N PHE A 272 -4.24 -9.47 10.96
CA PHE A 272 -2.90 -9.81 10.51
C PHE A 272 -2.52 -8.99 9.28
N ILE A 273 -1.58 -8.05 9.44
CA ILE A 273 -1.27 -7.03 8.44
C ILE A 273 0.13 -7.25 7.87
N ILE A 274 0.18 -7.41 6.55
CA ILE A 274 1.38 -7.55 5.75
C ILE A 274 1.53 -6.33 4.84
N SER A 275 2.69 -5.67 4.91
CA SER A 275 3.04 -4.59 3.98
C SER A 275 4.18 -4.98 3.06
N PHE A 276 4.32 -4.26 1.94
CA PHE A 276 5.39 -4.47 0.99
C PHE A 276 6.42 -3.35 1.03
N LYS A 277 7.69 -3.72 0.88
CA LYS A 277 8.78 -2.77 0.68
C LYS A 277 9.54 -3.14 -0.60
N LEU A 278 9.56 -2.22 -1.55
CA LEU A 278 10.34 -2.33 -2.77
C LEU A 278 11.55 -1.41 -2.64
N GLU A 279 12.74 -1.96 -2.82
CA GLU A 279 13.99 -1.20 -2.84
C GLU A 279 14.81 -1.58 -4.08
N THR A 280 15.81 -0.76 -4.40
CA THR A 280 16.80 -1.04 -5.44
C THR A 280 18.17 -1.37 -4.86
N ASP A 281 18.36 -1.12 -3.56
CA ASP A 281 19.58 -1.39 -2.81
C ASP A 281 19.29 -2.44 -1.72
N GLU A 282 20.00 -3.57 -1.79
CA GLU A 282 19.83 -4.70 -0.89
C GLU A 282 20.23 -4.37 0.56
N ALA A 283 21.21 -3.49 0.76
CA ALA A 283 21.68 -3.11 2.09
C ALA A 283 20.64 -2.26 2.84
N LEU A 284 19.80 -1.51 2.12
CA LEU A 284 18.77 -0.66 2.72
C LEU A 284 17.49 -1.42 3.07
N LEU A 285 17.24 -2.55 2.42
CA LEU A 285 15.96 -3.24 2.52
C LEU A 285 15.64 -3.73 3.94
N PRO A 286 16.54 -4.42 4.68
CA PRO A 286 16.26 -4.84 6.05
C PRO A 286 16.02 -3.66 6.99
N MET A 287 16.89 -2.64 6.92
CA MET A 287 16.84 -1.46 7.77
C MET A 287 15.53 -0.68 7.58
N LYS A 288 15.13 -0.41 6.34
CA LYS A 288 13.88 0.31 6.04
C LYS A 288 12.64 -0.50 6.39
N SER A 289 12.70 -1.83 6.29
CA SER A 289 11.61 -2.72 6.68
C SER A 289 11.42 -2.75 8.20
N LEU A 290 12.49 -2.88 8.97
CA LEU A 290 12.44 -2.78 10.44
C LEU A 290 11.97 -1.39 10.90
N GLN A 291 12.35 -0.32 10.21
CA GLN A 291 11.82 1.02 10.48
C GLN A 291 10.31 1.10 10.24
N ALA A 292 9.80 0.47 9.18
CA ALA A 292 8.36 0.42 8.92
C ALA A 292 7.60 -0.37 9.99
N LEU A 293 8.14 -1.52 10.41
CA LEU A 293 7.58 -2.32 11.51
C LEU A 293 7.53 -1.51 12.81
N LYS A 294 8.65 -0.89 13.22
CA LYS A 294 8.70 -0.03 14.41
C LYS A 294 7.75 1.17 14.34
N ARG A 295 7.61 1.77 13.16
CA ARG A 295 6.77 2.97 12.95
C ARG A 295 5.27 2.65 12.99
N TYR A 296 4.87 1.52 12.42
CA TYR A 296 3.46 1.20 12.17
C TYR A 296 2.91 0.11 13.09
N GLY A 297 3.74 -0.84 13.56
CA GLY A 297 3.36 -1.91 14.49
C GLY A 297 2.66 -3.11 13.84
N HIS A 298 2.74 -3.27 12.52
CA HIS A 298 2.18 -4.43 11.81
C HIS A 298 3.14 -5.62 11.85
N GLN A 299 2.66 -6.80 11.46
CA GLN A 299 3.31 -8.07 11.76
C GLN A 299 4.46 -8.40 10.80
N ILE A 300 4.28 -8.15 9.49
CA ILE A 300 5.25 -8.57 8.46
C ILE A 300 5.47 -7.48 7.41
N VAL A 301 6.73 -7.25 7.07
CA VAL A 301 7.13 -6.57 5.83
C VAL A 301 7.70 -7.59 4.86
N ILE A 302 7.12 -7.68 3.66
CA ILE A 302 7.71 -8.44 2.55
C ILE A 302 8.58 -7.49 1.73
N GLY A 303 9.90 -7.63 1.93
CA GLY A 303 10.92 -6.91 1.22
C GLY A 303 11.25 -7.54 -0.14
N ASN A 304 11.40 -6.70 -1.17
CA ASN A 304 11.73 -7.11 -2.52
C ASN A 304 12.75 -6.15 -3.13
N ILE A 305 13.72 -6.70 -3.87
CA ILE A 305 14.59 -5.90 -4.74
C ILE A 305 14.02 -5.89 -6.15
N LEU A 306 13.94 -4.71 -6.78
CA LEU A 306 13.24 -4.52 -8.06
C LEU A 306 13.67 -5.52 -9.15
N THR A 307 14.96 -5.85 -9.22
CA THR A 307 15.56 -6.75 -10.22
C THR A 307 15.27 -8.23 -9.94
N THR A 308 15.15 -8.63 -8.68
CA THR A 308 14.97 -10.04 -8.27
C THR A 308 13.60 -10.34 -7.66
N ARG A 309 12.67 -9.38 -7.67
CA ARG A 309 11.34 -9.46 -7.03
C ARG A 309 10.45 -10.63 -7.42
N LYS A 310 10.76 -11.31 -8.54
CA LYS A 310 10.05 -12.52 -9.00
C LYS A 310 10.63 -13.82 -8.45
N ARG A 311 11.86 -13.78 -7.93
CA ARG A 311 12.64 -14.94 -7.50
C ARG A 311 12.96 -14.95 -6.02
N VAL A 312 13.16 -13.78 -5.42
CA VAL A 312 13.61 -13.66 -4.04
C VAL A 312 12.78 -12.61 -3.32
N VAL A 313 12.25 -12.98 -2.16
CA VAL A 313 11.60 -12.07 -1.23
C VAL A 313 12.09 -12.32 0.19
N LYS A 314 12.23 -11.26 0.96
CA LYS A 314 12.58 -11.32 2.39
C LYS A 314 11.33 -11.07 3.22
N LEU A 315 11.02 -11.96 4.15
CA LEU A 315 9.96 -11.79 5.14
C LEU A 315 10.62 -11.27 6.42
N ILE A 316 10.30 -10.04 6.78
CA ILE A 316 10.91 -9.35 7.92
C ILE A 316 9.83 -9.13 8.95
N THR A 317 10.09 -9.58 10.17
CA THR A 317 9.23 -9.41 11.35
C THR A 317 9.98 -8.61 12.43
N HIS A 318 9.37 -8.45 13.60
CA HIS A 318 10.03 -7.80 14.73
C HIS A 318 11.19 -8.62 15.30
N ASP A 319 11.12 -9.95 15.19
CA ASP A 319 12.03 -10.88 15.87
C ASP A 319 12.98 -11.62 14.92
N GLU A 320 12.57 -11.79 13.67
CA GLU A 320 13.32 -12.58 12.67
C GLU A 320 13.26 -11.99 11.25
N GLU A 321 14.26 -12.35 10.46
CA GLU A 321 14.31 -12.21 9.00
C GLU A 321 14.41 -13.61 8.38
N SER A 322 13.51 -13.93 7.46
CA SER A 322 13.55 -15.14 6.66
C SER A 322 13.47 -14.81 5.17
N GLU A 323 13.86 -15.75 4.32
CA GLU A 323 13.91 -15.56 2.87
C GLU A 323 13.15 -16.68 2.17
N ILE A 324 12.36 -16.31 1.16
CA ILE A 324 11.78 -17.24 0.20
C ILE A 324 12.47 -17.00 -1.14
N ARG A 325 13.04 -18.08 -1.71
CA ARG A 325 13.80 -18.06 -2.94
C ARG A 325 13.34 -19.18 -3.87
N LEU A 326 13.17 -18.83 -5.15
CA LEU A 326 13.10 -19.79 -6.24
C LEU A 326 14.49 -20.01 -6.82
N THR A 327 14.78 -21.26 -7.16
CA THR A 327 15.92 -21.60 -8.00
C THR A 327 15.73 -21.05 -9.42
N GLN A 328 16.82 -20.96 -10.17
CA GLN A 328 16.75 -20.52 -11.56
C GLN A 328 15.93 -21.48 -12.42
N GLU A 329 16.00 -22.79 -12.15
CA GLU A 329 15.19 -23.80 -12.83
C GLU A 329 13.69 -23.63 -12.55
N GLU A 330 13.31 -23.39 -11.28
CA GLU A 330 11.92 -23.16 -10.90
C GLU A 330 11.32 -21.92 -11.60
N ASP A 331 12.06 -20.81 -11.69
CA ASP A 331 11.57 -19.57 -12.32
C ASP A 331 11.62 -19.63 -13.86
N GLU A 332 12.77 -19.98 -14.43
CA GLU A 332 13.02 -19.84 -15.88
C GLU A 332 12.50 -21.02 -16.71
N VAL A 333 12.46 -22.23 -16.13
CA VAL A 333 12.05 -23.45 -16.86
C VAL A 333 10.66 -23.90 -16.43
N GLN A 334 10.42 -24.00 -15.12
CA GLN A 334 9.14 -24.50 -14.60
C GLN A 334 8.10 -23.37 -14.47
N HIS A 335 8.51 -22.11 -14.59
CA HIS A 335 7.65 -20.93 -14.47
C HIS A 335 6.84 -20.90 -13.17
N ILE A 336 7.44 -21.35 -12.08
CA ILE A 336 6.86 -21.27 -10.74
C ILE A 336 6.79 -19.81 -10.33
N GLU A 337 5.62 -19.41 -9.85
CA GLU A 337 5.40 -18.08 -9.32
C GLU A 337 5.79 -18.04 -7.85
N ILE A 338 6.58 -17.06 -7.42
CA ILE A 338 7.03 -16.91 -6.02
C ILE A 338 5.87 -16.84 -5.04
N GLU A 339 4.72 -16.32 -5.47
CA GLU A 339 3.49 -16.27 -4.69
C GLU A 339 3.00 -17.66 -4.24
N SER A 340 3.31 -18.73 -4.99
CA SER A 340 3.03 -20.12 -4.59
C SER A 340 3.79 -20.56 -3.33
N ARG A 341 4.82 -19.82 -2.93
CA ARG A 341 5.59 -20.03 -1.70
C ARG A 341 5.25 -18.98 -0.64
N ILE A 342 5.01 -17.73 -1.06
CA ILE A 342 4.65 -16.63 -0.15
C ILE A 342 3.31 -16.92 0.53
N VAL A 343 2.28 -17.30 -0.23
CA VAL A 343 0.92 -17.43 0.31
C VAL A 343 0.83 -18.54 1.37
N PRO A 344 1.32 -19.78 1.14
CA PRO A 344 1.31 -20.81 2.17
C PRO A 344 2.05 -20.40 3.45
N GLU A 345 3.20 -19.72 3.34
CA GLU A 345 3.95 -19.23 4.51
C GLU A 345 3.17 -18.14 5.28
N LEU A 346 2.49 -17.23 4.58
CA LEU A 346 1.63 -16.23 5.23
C LEU A 346 0.43 -16.87 5.91
N ILE A 347 -0.15 -17.93 5.34
CA ILE A 347 -1.28 -18.66 5.92
C ILE A 347 -0.85 -19.38 7.19
N ARG A 348 0.34 -20.01 7.18
CA ARG A 348 0.95 -20.63 8.35
C ARG A 348 1.13 -19.60 9.47
N ARG A 349 1.74 -18.45 9.18
CA ARG A 349 1.94 -17.36 10.17
C ARG A 349 0.63 -16.73 10.63
N HIS A 350 -0.40 -16.67 9.79
CA HIS A 350 -1.73 -16.20 10.20
C HIS A 350 -2.43 -17.19 11.13
N ALA A 351 -2.25 -18.50 10.92
CA ALA A 351 -2.72 -19.50 11.88
C ALA A 351 -2.04 -19.34 13.24
N GLU A 352 -0.71 -19.15 13.27
CA GLU A 352 0.03 -18.84 14.51
C GLU A 352 -0.46 -17.56 15.18
N TRP A 353 -0.78 -16.51 14.40
CA TRP A 353 -1.37 -15.27 14.92
C TRP A 353 -2.72 -15.51 15.58
N ILE A 354 -3.60 -16.29 14.95
CA ILE A 354 -4.92 -16.65 15.49
C ILE A 354 -4.75 -17.45 16.78
N GLU A 355 -3.86 -18.44 16.82
CA GLU A 355 -3.59 -19.26 18.02
C GLU A 355 -3.00 -18.42 19.15
N ALA A 356 -2.05 -17.53 18.85
CA ALA A 356 -1.43 -16.64 19.82
C ALA A 356 -2.45 -15.65 20.43
N CYS A 357 -3.46 -15.24 19.67
CA CYS A 357 -4.55 -14.41 20.17
C CYS A 357 -5.62 -15.22 20.92
N GLY A 358 -5.90 -16.47 20.51
CA GLY A 358 -6.91 -17.32 21.15
C GLY A 358 -6.46 -17.99 22.46
N THR A 359 -5.15 -18.20 22.66
CA THR A 359 -4.56 -18.75 23.89
C THR A 359 -4.42 -17.71 25.01
N ARG A 360 -4.57 -16.43 24.69
CA ARG A 360 -4.53 -15.31 25.63
C ARG A 360 -5.97 -14.92 25.95
N GLY A 361 -6.45 -15.24 27.16
CA GLY A 361 -7.78 -14.84 27.60
C GLY A 361 -8.01 -13.34 27.42
N ASP A 362 -9.27 -12.92 27.28
CA ASP A 362 -9.80 -11.60 26.88
C ASP A 362 -9.16 -10.32 27.49
N GLY A 363 -8.19 -10.42 28.40
CA GLY A 363 -7.52 -9.31 29.06
C GLY A 363 -6.01 -9.17 28.85
N ASP A 364 -5.32 -10.10 28.18
CA ASP A 364 -3.86 -10.00 28.01
C ASP A 364 -3.45 -9.30 26.71
N PRO A 365 -2.64 -8.22 26.76
CA PRO A 365 -2.25 -7.48 25.57
C PRO A 365 -1.40 -8.34 24.62
N VAL A 366 -1.75 -8.30 23.34
CA VAL A 366 -0.95 -8.90 22.26
C VAL A 366 0.37 -8.13 22.16
N VAL A 367 1.50 -8.83 22.07
CA VAL A 367 2.81 -8.18 21.91
C VAL A 367 2.78 -7.36 20.62
N GLY A 368 2.95 -6.04 20.74
CA GLY A 368 2.86 -5.10 19.60
C GLY A 368 1.49 -4.48 19.33
N VAL A 369 0.40 -4.94 19.95
CA VAL A 369 -0.92 -4.30 19.82
C VAL A 369 -1.11 -3.27 20.92
N ARG A 370 -1.49 -2.05 20.51
CA ARG A 370 -1.86 -0.98 21.42
C ARG A 370 -3.30 -1.21 21.88
N MET A 371 -3.50 -1.66 23.12
CA MET A 371 -4.84 -1.65 23.70
C MET A 371 -5.19 -0.22 24.12
N LYS A 372 -6.26 0.31 23.52
CA LYS A 372 -6.86 1.61 23.87
C LYS A 372 -8.09 1.35 24.73
N GLU A 373 -8.00 1.69 26.00
CA GLU A 373 -9.08 1.55 26.98
C GLU A 373 -9.55 2.94 27.38
N ILE A 374 -10.86 3.20 27.27
CA ILE A 374 -11.48 4.43 27.77
C ILE A 374 -12.12 4.09 29.11
N ILE A 375 -11.58 4.65 30.18
CA ILE A 375 -12.11 4.48 31.53
C ILE A 375 -12.83 5.78 31.91
N GLU A 376 -14.12 5.68 32.17
CA GLU A 376 -14.95 6.78 32.64
C GLU A 376 -15.17 6.65 34.14
N GLY A 377 -15.00 7.75 34.88
CA GLY A 377 -15.21 7.75 36.33
C GLY A 377 -15.30 9.15 36.90
N THR A 378 -15.82 9.25 38.13
CA THR A 378 -16.01 10.53 38.82
C THR A 378 -14.95 10.68 39.90
N VAL A 379 -14.14 11.73 39.82
CA VAL A 379 -13.13 12.08 40.84
C VAL A 379 -13.56 13.38 41.50
N GLU A 380 -13.77 13.36 42.81
CA GLU A 380 -14.20 14.54 43.60
C GLU A 380 -15.42 15.27 43.00
N GLY A 381 -16.41 14.49 42.51
CA GLY A 381 -17.65 15.03 41.95
C GLY A 381 -17.54 15.57 40.52
N THR A 382 -16.40 15.41 39.85
CA THR A 382 -16.22 15.79 38.44
C THR A 382 -16.07 14.56 37.56
N ASP A 383 -16.79 14.52 36.44
CA ASP A 383 -16.66 13.43 35.45
C ASP A 383 -15.36 13.55 34.67
N VAL A 384 -14.57 12.47 34.72
CA VAL A 384 -13.26 12.36 34.11
C VAL A 384 -13.26 11.18 33.14
N LYS A 385 -12.67 11.40 31.96
CA LYS A 385 -12.34 10.32 31.02
C LYS A 385 -10.84 10.13 30.99
N PHE A 386 -10.41 8.87 31.15
CA PHE A 386 -9.03 8.45 30.98
C PHE A 386 -8.91 7.66 29.71
N GLU A 387 -8.07 8.12 28.79
CA GLU A 387 -7.62 7.33 27.66
C GLU A 387 -6.32 6.64 28.05
N VAL A 388 -6.37 5.33 28.29
CA VAL A 388 -5.21 4.52 28.66
C VAL A 388 -4.73 3.75 27.44
N ASN A 389 -3.48 4.00 27.06
CA ASN A 389 -2.77 3.25 26.04
C ASN A 389 -1.83 2.26 26.75
N LYS A 390 -2.17 0.98 26.72
CA LYS A 390 -1.33 -0.10 27.25
C LYS A 390 -0.36 -0.59 26.18
N TRP A 391 0.89 -0.80 26.56
CA TRP A 391 1.94 -1.39 25.75
C TRP A 391 2.52 -2.61 26.45
N SER A 392 2.63 -3.73 25.75
CA SER A 392 3.32 -4.93 26.21
C SER A 392 4.52 -5.24 25.33
N SER A 393 5.72 -5.23 25.91
CA SER A 393 6.94 -5.76 25.31
C SER A 393 7.49 -6.85 26.23
N GLY A 394 7.19 -8.12 25.92
CA GLY A 394 7.60 -9.24 26.78
C GLY A 394 6.96 -9.16 28.19
N LYS A 395 7.78 -9.26 29.26
CA LYS A 395 7.33 -9.25 30.67
C LYS A 395 7.02 -7.86 31.25
N ASN A 396 7.23 -6.79 30.48
CA ASN A 396 7.05 -5.41 30.95
C ASN A 396 5.79 -4.79 30.33
N GLN A 397 4.96 -4.17 31.17
CA GLN A 397 3.81 -3.37 30.73
C GLN A 397 4.11 -1.88 30.96
N CYS A 398 4.02 -1.07 29.91
CA CYS A 398 4.00 0.39 30.02
C CYS A 398 2.57 0.89 29.78
N CYS A 399 2.07 1.74 30.66
CA CYS A 399 0.78 2.41 30.50
C CYS A 399 1.01 3.92 30.33
N CYS A 400 0.56 4.48 29.20
CA CYS A 400 0.48 5.93 29.02
C CYS A 400 -0.98 6.36 29.14
N TRP A 401 -1.29 7.37 29.94
CA TRP A 401 -2.65 7.88 30.08
C TRP A 401 -2.78 9.34 29.68
N LYS A 402 -3.94 9.69 29.11
CA LYS A 402 -4.41 11.06 28.89
C LYS A 402 -5.67 11.26 29.73
N ARG A 403 -5.67 12.26 30.61
CA ARG A 403 -6.82 12.65 31.42
C ARG A 403 -7.48 13.88 30.83
N TRP A 404 -8.80 13.82 30.69
CA TRP A 404 -9.63 14.94 30.26
C TRP A 404 -10.58 15.34 31.40
N CYS A 405 -10.47 16.57 31.86
CA CYS A 405 -11.37 17.15 32.86
C CYS A 405 -12.42 18.01 32.17
N SER A 406 -13.69 17.57 32.24
CA SER A 406 -14.83 18.25 31.60
C SER A 406 -15.12 19.65 32.20
N ALA A 407 -14.75 19.89 33.46
CA ALA A 407 -15.02 21.14 34.16
C ALA A 407 -14.02 22.27 33.86
N CYS A 408 -12.75 21.96 33.55
CA CYS A 408 -11.70 22.96 33.36
C CYS A 408 -10.94 22.85 32.02
N GLY A 409 -11.30 21.89 31.15
CA GLY A 409 -10.72 21.73 29.81
C GLY A 409 -9.24 21.33 29.78
N THR A 410 -8.66 20.97 30.92
CA THR A 410 -7.24 20.66 31.05
C THR A 410 -6.93 19.23 30.61
N ILE A 411 -5.81 19.06 29.90
CA ILE A 411 -5.32 17.76 29.42
C ILE A 411 -4.02 17.43 30.14
N ASP A 412 -4.02 16.37 30.95
CA ASP A 412 -2.82 15.86 31.62
C ASP A 412 -2.36 14.54 30.99
N THR A 413 -1.05 14.37 30.84
CA THR A 413 -0.44 13.14 30.29
C THR A 413 0.59 12.56 31.26
N GLY A 414 0.53 11.25 31.50
CA GLY A 414 1.50 10.53 32.35
C GLY A 414 1.95 9.19 31.74
N ILE A 415 3.12 8.71 32.17
CA ILE A 415 3.69 7.40 31.79
C ILE A 415 3.96 6.62 33.08
N ALA A 416 3.43 5.41 33.17
CA ALA A 416 3.72 4.45 34.24
C ALA A 416 4.33 3.17 33.65
N VAL A 417 5.42 2.66 34.25
CA VAL A 417 6.09 1.42 33.84
C VAL A 417 5.95 0.42 34.99
N GLY A 418 5.23 -0.67 34.76
CA GLY A 418 4.99 -1.73 35.73
C GLY A 418 5.61 -3.05 35.30
N TRP A 419 6.24 -3.74 36.25
CA TRP A 419 6.58 -5.16 36.11
C TRP A 419 5.33 -5.99 36.41
N ALA A 420 5.11 -7.06 35.65
CA ALA A 420 3.97 -7.96 35.82
C ALA A 420 4.06 -8.78 37.12
N GLU A 421 3.90 -8.12 38.27
CA GLU A 421 3.50 -8.75 39.53
C GLU A 421 2.44 -7.85 40.17
N GLY A 422 1.22 -8.36 40.21
CA GLY A 422 0.01 -7.59 40.43
C GLY A 422 0.03 -6.72 41.68
N LYS A 423 -0.07 -5.40 41.47
CA LYS A 423 -0.81 -4.49 42.35
C LYS A 423 -1.55 -3.47 41.48
N ARG A 424 -2.82 -3.25 41.84
CA ARG A 424 -3.79 -2.38 41.15
C ARG A 424 -3.34 -0.93 41.14
#